data_AF-C0NKC1-F1
#
_entry.id   AF-C0NKC1-F1
#
_cell.length_a   1.000
_cell.length_b   1.000
_cell.length_c   1.000
_cell.angle_alpha   90.00
_cell.angle_beta   90.00
_cell.angle_gamma   90.00
#
_symmetry.space_group_name_H-M   'P 1'
#
loop_
_entity.id
_entity.type
_entity.pdbx_description
1 polymer ?
#
loop_
_entity_poly.entity_id
_entity_poly.type
_entity_poly.pdbx_seq_one_letter_code
_entity_poly.pdbx_strand_id
1 'polypeptide(L)'
;MKLLIIFGFLTLTAWALHPLSPQDQGDQTVITVNELAEGTNDDNFYGTNPVDGCWETLDCSLTEIEAMSMPSRLEFVKYMSTWRLDVLQSSDQFHIFEATIAFFMRKDIGTPGSWLSLVHAACVEALQRGAAMSLGISNNPAGNPAKQTAVDYGIRRADSSPYIDKPSARILRWMQFSRIYRTVMQYRRTILWLIKMGFSTTPSVPIAAEAFLDWVTDVTDATSTNFLAEMAWSLSSLGLSQDGVDPVADSEVMLKIITEFWGAFQLRRRDEGTAEECISLRK
;
A
#
# COMPACT_ATOMS: atom_id res chain seq x y z
N MET A 1 -6.16 -5.31 -31.34
CA MET A 1 -5.95 -6.33 -30.29
C MET A 1 -5.56 -5.74 -28.93
N LYS A 2 -4.63 -4.77 -28.83
CA LYS A 2 -4.24 -4.16 -27.53
C LYS A 2 -5.42 -3.57 -26.73
N LEU A 3 -6.38 -2.93 -27.39
CA LEU A 3 -7.57 -2.33 -26.76
C LEU A 3 -8.57 -3.35 -26.17
N LEU A 4 -8.66 -4.56 -26.73
CA LEU A 4 -9.61 -5.58 -26.26
C LEU A 4 -9.16 -6.25 -24.96
N ILE A 5 -7.84 -6.34 -24.74
CA ILE A 5 -7.25 -6.90 -23.51
C ILE A 5 -7.54 -5.98 -22.32
N ILE A 6 -7.46 -4.67 -22.56
CA ILE A 6 -7.72 -3.63 -21.56
C ILE A 6 -9.20 -3.61 -21.18
N PHE A 7 -10.10 -3.67 -22.16
CA PHE A 7 -11.54 -3.75 -21.91
C PHE A 7 -11.94 -4.99 -21.09
N GLY A 8 -11.30 -6.14 -21.32
CA GLY A 8 -11.56 -7.35 -20.54
C GLY A 8 -11.08 -7.27 -19.08
N PHE A 9 -9.97 -6.58 -18.83
CA PHE A 9 -9.50 -6.34 -17.45
C PHE A 9 -10.40 -5.34 -16.72
N LEU A 10 -10.90 -4.31 -17.43
CA LEU A 10 -11.75 -3.27 -16.88
C LEU A 10 -13.15 -3.77 -16.47
N THR A 11 -13.75 -4.67 -17.25
CA THR A 11 -15.05 -5.26 -16.89
C THR A 11 -14.94 -6.17 -15.67
N LEU A 12 -13.82 -6.88 -15.50
CA LEU A 12 -13.52 -7.69 -14.33
C LEU A 12 -13.28 -6.84 -13.07
N THR A 13 -12.59 -5.70 -13.21
CA THR A 13 -12.44 -4.75 -12.09
C THR A 13 -13.74 -4.04 -11.74
N ALA A 14 -14.59 -3.72 -12.73
CA ALA A 14 -15.88 -3.07 -12.49
C ALA A 14 -16.84 -3.96 -11.67
N TRP A 15 -16.83 -5.28 -11.89
CA TRP A 15 -17.59 -6.23 -11.08
C TRP A 15 -17.05 -6.42 -9.66
N ALA A 16 -15.73 -6.38 -9.48
CA ALA A 16 -15.11 -6.45 -8.16
C ALA A 16 -15.31 -5.16 -7.33
N LEU A 17 -15.70 -4.07 -7.99
CA LEU A 17 -15.81 -2.74 -7.42
C LEU A 17 -17.19 -2.37 -6.90
N HIS A 18 -18.20 -3.26 -6.84
CA HIS A 18 -19.51 -2.90 -6.29
C HIS A 18 -19.38 -2.27 -4.89
N PRO A 19 -19.51 -0.94 -4.76
CA PRO A 19 -19.34 -0.26 -3.50
C PRO A 19 -20.66 -0.37 -2.75
N LEU A 20 -20.61 -0.75 -1.48
CA LEU A 20 -21.67 -0.35 -0.55
C LEU A 20 -21.64 1.18 -0.51
N SER A 21 -22.64 1.79 -1.16
CA SER A 21 -22.75 3.23 -1.38
C SER A 21 -22.69 4.00 -0.06
N PRO A 22 -21.68 4.85 0.17
CA PRO A 22 -21.80 5.96 1.11
C PRO A 22 -22.47 7.11 0.35
N GLN A 23 -23.69 7.44 0.76
CA GLN A 23 -24.38 8.65 0.38
C GLN A 23 -23.53 9.83 0.89
N ASP A 24 -22.83 10.55 0.00
CA ASP A 24 -22.09 11.75 0.41
C ASP A 24 -22.33 12.93 -0.51
N GLN A 25 -22.54 14.05 0.18
CA GLN A 25 -23.09 15.32 -0.23
C GLN A 25 -21.94 16.18 -0.75
N GLY A 26 -22.12 16.82 -1.90
CA GLY A 26 -21.05 17.50 -2.62
C GLY A 26 -20.27 18.50 -1.76
N ASP A 27 -18.98 18.22 -1.56
CA ASP A 27 -18.05 19.18 -0.96
C ASP A 27 -16.84 19.37 -1.88
N GLN A 28 -16.81 20.54 -2.54
CA GLN A 28 -15.69 21.00 -3.35
C GLN A 28 -14.60 21.53 -2.41
N THR A 29 -13.77 20.65 -1.88
CA THR A 29 -12.55 21.08 -1.19
C THR A 29 -11.41 21.24 -2.21
N VAL A 30 -11.23 22.47 -2.66
CA VAL A 30 -10.01 22.94 -3.32
C VAL A 30 -8.87 22.77 -2.32
N ILE A 31 -7.89 21.95 -2.66
CA ILE A 31 -6.65 21.81 -1.89
C ILE A 31 -5.88 23.12 -2.03
N THR A 32 -6.00 24.01 -1.05
CA THR A 32 -5.08 25.13 -0.88
C THR A 32 -3.78 24.55 -0.32
N VAL A 33 -2.77 24.48 -1.18
CA VAL A 33 -1.37 24.29 -0.77
C VAL A 33 -1.00 25.51 0.07
N ASN A 34 -1.00 25.36 1.39
CA ASN A 34 -0.42 26.37 2.25
C ASN A 34 1.10 26.36 2.01
N GLU A 35 1.54 27.49 1.46
CA GLU A 35 2.91 27.95 1.33
C GLU A 35 3.69 27.66 2.61
N LEU A 36 4.77 26.87 2.48
CA LEU A 36 5.68 26.60 3.57
C LEU A 36 6.15 27.92 4.17
N ALA A 37 5.93 28.09 5.47
CA ALA A 37 6.59 29.11 6.25
C ALA A 37 8.11 28.86 6.19
N GLU A 38 8.82 29.71 5.44
CA GLU A 38 10.25 29.89 5.56
C GLU A 38 10.57 30.45 6.96
N GLY A 39 11.52 29.81 7.65
CA GLY A 39 12.22 30.42 8.77
C GLY A 39 11.99 29.73 10.11
N THR A 40 12.72 28.63 10.34
CA THR A 40 13.35 28.36 11.63
C THR A 40 14.47 27.33 11.41
N ASN A 41 15.68 27.84 11.26
CA ASN A 41 16.90 27.06 11.49
C ASN A 41 16.95 26.76 12.99
N ASP A 42 16.53 25.58 13.40
CA ASP A 42 16.83 25.03 14.72
C ASP A 42 17.48 23.64 14.51
N ASP A 43 18.81 23.62 14.58
CA ASP A 43 19.69 22.43 14.51
C ASP A 43 19.56 21.53 15.76
N ASN A 44 18.35 21.39 16.30
CA ASN A 44 18.02 20.53 17.45
C ASN A 44 17.01 19.43 17.07
N PHE A 45 17.27 18.75 15.95
CA PHE A 45 16.54 17.52 15.55
C PHE A 45 16.97 16.27 16.36
N TYR A 46 17.35 16.45 17.63
CA TYR A 46 17.24 15.43 18.67
C TYR A 46 15.95 15.69 19.45
N GLY A 47 14.84 15.81 18.73
CA GLY A 47 13.50 15.80 19.31
C GLY A 47 13.23 14.40 19.85
N THR A 48 12.86 14.33 21.13
CA THR A 48 12.47 13.13 21.86
C THR A 48 11.37 12.35 21.11
N ASN A 49 11.75 11.55 20.12
CA ASN A 49 10.96 10.40 19.75
C ASN A 49 10.82 9.57 21.04
N PRO A 50 9.63 9.07 21.42
CA PRO A 50 9.47 8.15 22.55
C PRO A 50 10.09 6.76 22.27
N VAL A 51 11.24 6.73 21.57
CA VAL A 51 12.19 5.61 21.57
C VAL A 51 12.63 5.41 23.02
N ASP A 52 12.77 4.16 23.44
CA ASP A 52 13.61 3.69 24.56
C ASP A 52 12.92 2.80 25.60
N GLY A 53 11.68 2.36 25.38
CA GLY A 53 11.12 1.23 26.15
C GLY A 53 10.37 0.24 25.27
N CYS A 54 9.27 0.72 24.68
CA CYS A 54 8.30 -0.17 24.04
C CYS A 54 8.80 -0.85 22.75
N TRP A 55 9.85 -0.29 22.12
CA TRP A 55 10.49 -0.87 20.93
C TRP A 55 11.21 -2.18 21.28
N GLU A 56 11.87 -2.22 22.44
CA GLU A 56 12.62 -3.40 22.85
C GLU A 56 11.72 -4.55 23.26
N THR A 57 10.63 -4.22 23.96
CA THR A 57 9.59 -5.15 24.42
C THR A 57 8.56 -5.48 23.34
N LEU A 58 8.59 -4.80 22.19
CA LEU A 58 7.61 -4.91 21.12
C LEU A 58 6.17 -4.78 21.64
N ASP A 59 5.95 -3.81 22.52
CA ASP A 59 4.67 -3.62 23.20
C ASP A 59 4.10 -2.20 23.13
N CYS A 60 4.62 -1.35 22.22
CA CYS A 60 4.02 -0.05 21.93
C CYS A 60 2.53 -0.20 21.65
N SER A 61 1.75 0.66 22.30
CA SER A 61 0.31 0.76 22.12
C SER A 61 -0.04 1.46 20.81
N LEU A 62 -1.25 1.22 20.31
CA LEU A 62 -1.79 1.94 19.16
C LEU A 62 -1.63 3.46 19.28
N THR A 63 -1.87 4.04 20.46
CA THR A 63 -1.75 5.50 20.68
C THR A 63 -0.31 5.98 20.61
N GLU A 64 0.64 5.23 21.16
CA GLU A 64 2.07 5.57 21.05
C GLU A 64 2.53 5.52 19.59
N ILE A 65 2.11 4.51 18.83
CA ILE A 65 2.43 4.39 17.40
C ILE A 65 1.74 5.50 16.60
N GLU A 66 0.49 5.83 16.93
CA GLU A 66 -0.27 6.91 16.27
C GLU A 66 0.42 8.27 16.46
N ALA A 67 0.96 8.54 17.65
CA ALA A 67 1.71 9.76 17.94
C ALA A 67 3.06 9.85 17.21
N MET A 68 3.61 8.74 16.70
CA MET A 68 4.85 8.75 15.92
C MET A 68 4.67 9.41 14.56
N SER A 69 5.63 10.26 14.18
CA SER A 69 5.76 10.77 12.81
C SER A 69 6.01 9.64 11.81
N MET A 70 5.71 9.84 10.51
CA MET A 70 6.03 8.83 9.49
C MET A 70 7.52 8.44 9.46
N PRO A 71 8.50 9.37 9.53
CA PRO A 71 9.92 9.01 9.69
C PRO A 71 10.18 8.10 10.90
N SER A 72 9.65 8.44 12.07
CA SER A 72 9.85 7.64 13.29
C SER A 72 9.23 6.24 13.17
N ARG A 73 8.07 6.12 12.50
CA ARG A 73 7.48 4.80 12.20
C ARG A 73 8.31 4.00 11.21
N LEU A 74 8.92 4.64 10.21
CA LEU A 74 9.82 3.96 9.28
C LEU A 74 11.04 3.41 10.02
N GLU A 75 11.64 4.20 10.90
CA GLU A 75 12.73 3.75 11.78
C GLU A 75 12.30 2.59 12.67
N PHE A 76 11.09 2.65 13.23
CA PHE A 76 10.56 1.57 14.06
C PHE A 76 10.39 0.25 13.27
N VAL A 77 9.84 0.32 12.05
CA VAL A 77 9.70 -0.86 11.18
C VAL A 77 11.07 -1.43 10.80
N LYS A 78 12.04 -0.56 10.45
CA LYS A 78 13.43 -0.97 10.16
C LYS A 78 14.12 -1.59 11.37
N TYR A 79 13.88 -1.05 12.57
CA TYR A 79 14.38 -1.61 13.81
C TYR A 79 13.85 -3.04 14.02
N MET A 80 12.53 -3.24 13.86
CA MET A 80 11.91 -4.56 13.98
C MET A 80 12.47 -5.55 12.94
N SER A 81 12.55 -5.15 11.67
CA SER A 81 13.05 -6.02 10.59
C SER A 81 14.51 -6.42 10.80
N THR A 82 15.37 -5.47 11.16
CA THR A 82 16.82 -5.68 11.29
C THR A 82 17.19 -6.40 12.58
N TRP A 83 16.62 -6.02 13.71
CA TRP A 83 17.12 -6.45 15.03
C TRP A 83 16.27 -7.51 15.72
N ARG A 84 14.99 -7.63 15.35
CA ARG A 84 14.06 -8.56 16.00
C ARG A 84 13.72 -9.74 15.10
N LEU A 85 13.55 -9.50 13.81
CA LEU A 85 13.00 -10.48 12.88
C LEU A 85 14.05 -11.18 12.01
N ASP A 86 15.31 -10.74 12.05
CA ASP A 86 16.42 -11.43 11.39
C ASP A 86 16.57 -12.89 11.87
N VAL A 87 16.30 -13.14 13.16
CA VAL A 87 16.27 -14.49 13.76
C VAL A 87 15.25 -15.42 13.06
N LEU A 88 14.20 -14.86 12.46
CA LEU A 88 13.16 -15.59 11.73
C LEU A 88 13.44 -15.70 10.23
N GLN A 89 14.57 -15.17 9.73
CA GLN A 89 14.91 -15.09 8.31
C GLN A 89 13.80 -14.45 7.45
N SER A 90 13.13 -13.44 8.01
CA SER A 90 11.99 -12.74 7.37
C SER A 90 12.21 -11.25 7.24
N SER A 91 13.46 -10.77 7.37
CA SER A 91 13.81 -9.35 7.34
C SER A 91 13.36 -8.64 6.06
N ASP A 92 13.27 -9.36 4.94
CA ASP A 92 12.80 -8.86 3.64
C ASP A 92 11.27 -8.77 3.50
N GLN A 93 10.50 -9.43 4.38
CA GLN A 93 9.03 -9.45 4.27
C GLN A 93 8.36 -8.13 4.69
N PHE A 94 9.13 -7.19 5.22
CA PHE A 94 8.64 -5.92 5.76
C PHE A 94 8.79 -4.75 4.79
N HIS A 95 9.39 -4.97 3.62
CA HIS A 95 9.61 -3.93 2.61
C HIS A 95 8.29 -3.28 2.12
N ILE A 96 7.17 -4.01 2.16
CA ILE A 96 5.84 -3.44 1.88
C ILE A 96 5.44 -2.32 2.86
N PHE A 97 5.77 -2.46 4.15
CA PHE A 97 5.50 -1.43 5.16
C PHE A 97 6.43 -0.24 4.95
N GLU A 98 7.73 -0.49 4.73
CA GLU A 98 8.70 0.57 4.46
C GLU A 98 8.30 1.40 3.23
N ALA A 99 7.92 0.74 2.14
CA ALA A 99 7.46 1.39 0.91
C ALA A 99 6.17 2.20 1.12
N THR A 100 5.24 1.67 1.92
CA THR A 100 3.98 2.38 2.24
C THR A 100 4.24 3.65 3.07
N ILE A 101 5.11 3.57 4.09
CA ILE A 101 5.47 4.74 4.90
C ILE A 101 6.22 5.78 4.05
N ALA A 102 7.18 5.33 3.23
CA ALA A 102 7.89 6.21 2.31
C ALA A 102 6.93 6.90 1.31
N PHE A 103 5.90 6.18 0.83
CA PHE A 103 4.86 6.77 0.00
C PHE A 103 4.05 7.84 0.76
N PHE A 104 3.66 7.59 2.01
CA PHE A 104 2.97 8.59 2.84
C PHE A 104 3.80 9.85 3.06
N MET A 105 5.10 9.69 3.34
CA MET A 105 6.03 10.81 3.45
C MET A 105 6.10 11.63 2.15
N ARG A 106 6.21 10.98 0.99
CA ARG A 106 6.29 11.68 -0.31
C ARG A 106 5.00 12.39 -0.71
N LYS A 107 3.83 11.89 -0.28
CA LYS A 107 2.54 12.50 -0.56
C LYS A 107 2.08 13.49 0.51
N ASP A 108 2.87 13.64 1.58
CA ASP A 108 2.53 14.43 2.77
C ASP A 108 1.14 14.08 3.32
N ILE A 109 0.90 12.78 3.50
CA ILE A 109 -0.35 12.24 4.05
C ILE A 109 -0.07 11.37 5.27
N GLY A 110 -1.10 11.12 6.07
CA GLY A 110 -0.96 10.25 7.25
C GLY A 110 -0.24 10.93 8.41
N THR A 111 -0.27 12.27 8.50
CA THR A 111 0.19 13.02 9.67
C THR A 111 -0.54 12.56 10.95
N PRO A 112 0.11 12.57 12.12
CA PRO A 112 -0.55 12.27 13.39
C PRO A 112 -1.84 13.07 13.57
N GLY A 113 -2.88 12.43 14.11
CA GLY A 113 -4.25 12.97 14.19
C GLY A 113 -5.13 12.71 12.97
N SER A 114 -4.57 12.26 11.84
CA SER A 114 -5.36 11.93 10.65
C SER A 114 -5.96 10.51 10.68
N TRP A 115 -7.08 10.30 9.98
CA TRP A 115 -7.66 8.96 9.82
C TRP A 115 -6.66 7.95 9.26
N LEU A 116 -5.86 8.35 8.26
CA LEU A 116 -4.88 7.48 7.63
C LEU A 116 -3.72 7.14 8.59
N SER A 117 -3.30 8.09 9.43
CA SER A 117 -2.30 7.86 10.49
C SER A 117 -2.72 6.74 11.41
N LEU A 118 -3.95 6.80 11.94
CA LEU A 118 -4.46 5.83 12.90
C LEU A 118 -4.70 4.44 12.27
N VAL A 119 -5.17 4.39 11.02
CA VAL A 119 -5.28 3.13 10.27
C VAL A 119 -3.91 2.49 10.07
N HIS A 120 -2.90 3.28 9.69
CA HIS A 120 -1.55 2.77 9.53
C HIS A 120 -0.91 2.36 10.85
N ALA A 121 -1.14 3.12 11.93
CA ALA A 121 -0.66 2.77 13.27
C ALA A 121 -1.22 1.42 13.71
N ALA A 122 -2.48 1.11 13.41
CA ALA A 122 -3.08 -0.20 13.68
C ALA A 122 -2.43 -1.34 12.87
N CYS A 123 -1.96 -1.07 11.65
CA CYS A 123 -1.19 -2.04 10.87
C CYS A 123 0.21 -2.28 11.47
N VAL A 124 0.90 -1.22 11.91
CA VAL A 124 2.22 -1.32 12.56
C VAL A 124 2.11 -1.99 13.93
N GLU A 125 1.06 -1.72 14.70
CA GLU A 125 0.78 -2.43 15.96
C GLU A 125 0.57 -3.92 15.70
N ALA A 126 -0.24 -4.29 14.71
CA ALA A 126 -0.45 -5.68 14.35
C ALA A 126 0.88 -6.37 13.95
N LEU A 127 1.74 -5.67 13.22
CA LEU A 127 3.06 -6.14 12.82
C LEU A 127 3.94 -6.44 14.04
N GLN A 128 4.05 -5.46 14.94
CA GLN A 128 4.81 -5.57 16.18
C GLN A 128 4.29 -6.71 17.07
N ARG A 129 2.97 -6.84 17.23
CA ARG A 129 2.37 -7.92 18.03
C ARG A 129 2.61 -9.29 17.40
N GLY A 130 2.51 -9.38 16.07
CA GLY A 130 2.86 -10.60 15.32
C GLY A 130 4.33 -10.99 15.52
N ALA A 131 5.24 -10.02 15.48
CA ALA A 131 6.66 -10.21 15.77
C ALA A 131 6.90 -10.69 17.21
N ALA A 132 6.31 -10.00 18.19
CA ALA A 132 6.43 -10.35 19.61
C ALA A 132 5.93 -11.77 19.91
N MET A 133 4.82 -12.18 19.28
CA MET A 133 4.29 -13.55 19.39
C MET A 133 5.21 -14.58 18.73
N SER A 134 5.75 -14.29 17.55
CA SER A 134 6.64 -15.20 16.82
C SER A 134 7.97 -15.41 17.55
N LEU A 135 8.43 -14.39 18.28
CA LEU A 135 9.64 -14.43 19.10
C LEU A 135 9.42 -15.00 20.51
N GLY A 136 8.17 -15.33 20.88
CA GLY A 136 7.82 -15.81 22.22
C GLY A 136 7.94 -14.76 23.33
N ILE A 137 8.03 -13.47 22.98
CA ILE A 137 8.12 -12.35 23.91
C ILE A 137 6.76 -12.05 24.54
N SER A 138 5.66 -12.24 23.79
CA SER A 138 4.30 -11.97 24.26
C SER A 138 3.28 -12.92 23.64
N ASN A 139 2.24 -13.28 24.41
CA ASN A 139 1.07 -14.02 23.90
C ASN A 139 -0.16 -13.12 23.70
N ASN A 140 -0.01 -11.81 23.89
CA ASN A 140 -1.12 -10.86 23.84
C ASN A 140 -1.23 -10.25 22.43
N PRO A 141 -2.31 -10.50 21.67
CA PRO A 141 -2.55 -9.84 20.39
C PRO A 141 -3.00 -8.36 20.53
N ALA A 142 -3.10 -7.83 21.75
CA ALA A 142 -3.58 -6.48 22.09
C ALA A 142 -5.00 -6.17 21.59
N GLY A 143 -5.82 -7.20 21.37
CA GLY A 143 -7.16 -7.03 20.81
C GLY A 143 -7.18 -6.77 19.29
N ASN A 144 -6.02 -6.72 18.64
CA ASN A 144 -5.90 -6.62 17.19
C ASN A 144 -5.87 -8.06 16.60
N PRO A 145 -6.94 -8.53 15.94
CA PRO A 145 -6.99 -9.89 15.47
C PRO A 145 -5.99 -10.10 14.32
N ALA A 146 -4.94 -10.88 14.58
CA ALA A 146 -3.89 -11.22 13.62
C ALA A 146 -4.40 -11.83 12.30
N LYS A 147 -5.63 -12.35 12.25
CA LYS A 147 -6.12 -13.17 11.13
C LYS A 147 -7.02 -12.52 10.09
N GLN A 148 -7.44 -11.24 10.19
CA GLN A 148 -7.99 -10.60 8.97
C GLN A 148 -8.20 -9.09 8.94
N THR A 149 -7.99 -8.29 9.99
CA THR A 149 -8.38 -6.88 9.86
C THR A 149 -7.53 -5.88 10.63
N ALA A 150 -6.20 -5.94 10.64
CA ALA A 150 -5.44 -4.81 11.22
C ALA A 150 -5.88 -3.47 10.59
N VAL A 151 -6.05 -3.50 9.26
CA VAL A 151 -6.72 -2.45 8.49
C VAL A 151 -8.15 -2.17 8.97
N ASP A 152 -9.08 -3.14 8.96
CA ASP A 152 -10.48 -2.79 9.32
C ASP A 152 -10.66 -2.48 10.82
N TYR A 153 -9.76 -2.94 11.69
CA TYR A 153 -9.65 -2.53 13.08
C TYR A 153 -9.22 -1.06 13.17
N GLY A 154 -8.16 -0.68 12.44
CA GLY A 154 -7.73 0.70 12.29
C GLY A 154 -8.84 1.60 11.74
N ILE A 155 -9.56 1.15 10.70
CA ILE A 155 -10.71 1.87 10.12
C ILE A 155 -11.79 2.08 11.17
N ARG A 156 -12.24 1.01 11.85
CA ARG A 156 -13.25 1.13 12.92
C ARG A 156 -12.79 2.08 14.02
N ARG A 157 -11.52 2.00 14.42
CA ARG A 157 -10.96 2.87 15.46
C ARG A 157 -10.97 4.32 15.02
N ALA A 158 -10.54 4.61 13.80
CA ALA A 158 -10.51 5.94 13.22
C ALA A 158 -11.92 6.51 13.01
N ASP A 159 -12.87 5.70 12.54
CA ASP A 159 -14.27 6.13 12.36
C ASP A 159 -14.95 6.48 13.70
N SER A 160 -14.60 5.75 14.77
CA SER A 160 -15.11 5.96 16.12
C SER A 160 -14.44 7.09 16.91
N SER A 161 -13.32 7.62 16.44
CA SER A 161 -12.54 8.60 17.20
C SER A 161 -13.04 10.03 16.93
N PRO A 162 -13.43 10.79 17.97
CA PRO A 162 -13.98 12.14 17.80
C PRO A 162 -12.93 13.20 17.46
N TYR A 163 -11.64 12.91 17.69
CA TYR A 163 -10.52 13.85 17.50
C TYR A 163 -9.71 13.59 16.23
N ILE A 164 -10.17 12.66 15.39
CA ILE A 164 -9.46 12.25 14.18
C ILE A 164 -10.14 12.87 12.97
N ASP A 165 -9.36 13.57 12.15
CA ASP A 165 -9.86 14.18 10.92
C ASP A 165 -10.39 13.12 9.96
N LYS A 166 -11.58 13.35 9.41
CA LYS A 166 -12.21 12.42 8.47
C LYS A 166 -11.38 12.28 7.19
N PRO A 167 -11.32 11.07 6.60
CA PRO A 167 -10.52 10.86 5.40
C PRO A 167 -11.18 11.57 4.21
N SER A 168 -10.37 12.14 3.32
CA SER A 168 -10.87 12.63 2.04
C SER A 168 -11.36 11.48 1.15
N ALA A 169 -12.27 11.77 0.21
CA ALA A 169 -12.75 10.78 -0.76
C ALA A 169 -11.60 10.11 -1.54
N ARG A 170 -10.52 10.86 -1.80
CA ARG A 170 -9.31 10.34 -2.43
C ARG A 170 -8.62 9.27 -1.57
N ILE A 171 -8.43 9.53 -0.27
CA ILE A 171 -7.84 8.55 0.67
C ILE A 171 -8.72 7.31 0.75
N LEU A 172 -10.04 7.46 0.80
CA LEU A 172 -10.97 6.32 0.80
C LEU A 172 -10.84 5.47 -0.49
N ARG A 173 -10.78 6.11 -1.67
CA ARG A 173 -10.56 5.41 -2.95
C ARG A 173 -9.19 4.73 -3.00
N TRP A 174 -8.13 5.39 -2.53
CA TRP A 174 -6.81 4.78 -2.41
C TRP A 174 -6.85 3.55 -1.48
N MET A 175 -7.55 3.65 -0.35
CA MET A 175 -7.68 2.54 0.59
C MET A 175 -8.45 1.35 -0.01
N GLN A 176 -9.40 1.57 -0.91
CA GLN A 176 -10.08 0.49 -1.63
C GLN A 176 -9.10 -0.33 -2.49
N PHE A 177 -8.02 0.26 -3.02
CA PHE A 177 -7.00 -0.50 -3.74
C PHE A 177 -6.31 -1.55 -2.86
N SER A 178 -6.18 -1.32 -1.55
CA SER A 178 -5.65 -2.34 -0.64
C SER A 178 -6.53 -3.60 -0.59
N ARG A 179 -7.85 -3.46 -0.77
CA ARG A 179 -8.79 -4.58 -0.87
C ARG A 179 -8.62 -5.33 -2.19
N ILE A 180 -8.46 -4.60 -3.29
CA ILE A 180 -8.18 -5.19 -4.61
C ILE A 180 -6.87 -5.97 -4.56
N TYR A 181 -5.80 -5.36 -4.02
CA TYR A 181 -4.50 -6.00 -3.85
C TYR A 181 -4.60 -7.30 -3.04
N ARG A 182 -5.30 -7.26 -1.90
CA ARG A 182 -5.56 -8.45 -1.08
C ARG A 182 -6.33 -9.53 -1.84
N THR A 183 -7.36 -9.16 -2.59
CA THR A 183 -8.13 -10.09 -3.45
C THR A 183 -7.23 -10.72 -4.51
N VAL A 184 -6.34 -9.93 -5.13
CA VAL A 184 -5.37 -10.43 -6.11
C VAL A 184 -4.45 -11.49 -5.50
N MET A 185 -3.93 -11.26 -4.29
CA MET A 185 -3.11 -12.24 -3.58
C MET A 185 -3.90 -13.50 -3.19
N GLN A 186 -5.09 -13.33 -2.59
CA GLN A 186 -5.91 -14.44 -2.10
C GLN A 186 -6.42 -15.35 -3.23
N TYR A 187 -6.80 -14.76 -4.36
CA TYR A 187 -7.39 -15.45 -5.50
C TYR A 187 -6.44 -15.53 -6.70
N ARG A 188 -5.11 -15.45 -6.50
CA ARG A 188 -4.09 -15.47 -7.57
C ARG A 188 -4.34 -16.57 -8.60
N ARG A 189 -4.56 -17.80 -8.16
CA ARG A 189 -4.82 -18.96 -9.05
C ARG A 189 -6.10 -18.77 -9.88
N THR A 190 -7.18 -18.31 -9.27
CA THR A 190 -8.47 -18.07 -9.93
C THR A 190 -8.36 -16.93 -10.95
N ILE A 191 -7.68 -15.84 -10.59
CA ILE A 191 -7.47 -14.69 -11.48
C ILE A 191 -6.62 -15.09 -12.68
N LEU A 192 -5.51 -15.80 -12.47
CA LEU A 192 -4.69 -16.32 -13.57
C LEU A 192 -5.47 -17.28 -14.48
N TRP A 193 -6.32 -18.13 -13.88
CA TRP A 193 -7.20 -18.99 -14.65
C TRP A 193 -8.19 -18.18 -15.52
N LEU A 194 -8.82 -17.14 -14.97
CA LEU A 194 -9.71 -16.24 -15.73
C LEU A 194 -8.98 -15.53 -16.87
N ILE A 195 -7.76 -15.05 -16.63
CA ILE A 195 -6.93 -14.43 -17.68
C ILE A 195 -6.56 -15.45 -18.76
N LYS A 196 -6.16 -16.67 -18.38
CA LYS A 196 -5.87 -17.77 -19.30
C LYS A 196 -7.08 -18.13 -20.17
N MET A 197 -8.29 -18.15 -19.57
CA MET A 197 -9.53 -18.41 -20.29
C MET A 197 -9.95 -17.26 -21.21
N GLY A 198 -9.84 -16.01 -20.75
CA GLY A 198 -10.21 -14.81 -21.53
C GLY A 198 -9.27 -14.52 -22.70
N PHE A 199 -8.01 -14.93 -22.60
CA PHE A 199 -6.96 -14.70 -23.61
C PHE A 199 -6.40 -15.99 -24.21
N SER A 200 -7.26 -17.00 -24.38
CA SER A 200 -6.89 -18.31 -24.95
C SER A 200 -6.27 -18.22 -26.36
N THR A 201 -6.57 -17.17 -27.13
CA THR A 201 -6.04 -16.94 -28.48
C THR A 201 -4.68 -16.23 -28.51
N THR A 202 -4.22 -15.68 -27.38
CA THR A 202 -2.99 -14.86 -27.31
C THR A 202 -2.10 -15.35 -26.16
N PRO A 203 -1.25 -16.37 -26.38
CA PRO A 203 -0.48 -17.01 -25.30
C PRO A 203 0.50 -16.07 -24.58
N SER A 204 0.90 -14.96 -25.21
CA SER A 204 1.78 -13.97 -24.57
C SER A 204 1.10 -13.21 -23.43
N VAL A 205 -0.23 -13.06 -23.45
CA VAL A 205 -0.97 -12.29 -22.43
C VAL A 205 -0.99 -13.04 -21.10
N PRO A 206 -1.38 -14.33 -21.02
CA PRO A 206 -1.30 -15.06 -19.77
C PRO A 206 0.11 -15.19 -19.19
N ILE A 207 1.13 -15.35 -20.04
CA ILE A 207 2.54 -15.41 -19.60
C ILE A 207 2.95 -14.07 -18.98
N ALA A 208 2.64 -12.95 -19.64
CA ALA A 208 2.93 -11.63 -19.11
C ALA A 208 2.14 -11.33 -17.83
N ALA A 209 0.87 -11.75 -17.75
CA ALA A 209 0.05 -11.58 -16.57
C ALA A 209 0.53 -12.42 -15.38
N GLU A 210 1.04 -13.63 -15.62
CA GLU A 210 1.64 -14.47 -14.58
C GLU A 210 2.90 -13.83 -13.99
N ALA A 211 3.84 -13.43 -14.85
CA ALA A 211 5.04 -12.71 -14.42
C ALA A 211 4.69 -11.37 -13.74
N PHE A 212 3.66 -10.68 -14.21
CA PHE A 212 3.17 -9.45 -13.57
C PHE A 212 2.60 -9.72 -12.18
N LEU A 213 1.70 -10.71 -12.04
CA LEU A 213 1.11 -11.01 -10.74
C LEU A 213 2.18 -11.49 -9.76
N ASP A 214 3.19 -12.24 -10.22
CA ASP A 214 4.34 -12.60 -9.39
C ASP A 214 5.11 -11.37 -8.93
N TRP A 215 5.46 -10.47 -9.85
CA TRP A 215 6.12 -9.22 -9.49
C TRP A 215 5.30 -8.41 -8.48
N VAL A 216 4.02 -8.22 -8.77
CA VAL A 216 3.19 -7.28 -8.01
C VAL A 216 2.84 -7.80 -6.62
N THR A 217 2.81 -9.12 -6.45
CA THR A 217 2.56 -9.80 -5.17
C THR A 217 3.84 -10.20 -4.44
N ASP A 218 5.01 -9.93 -5.02
CA ASP A 218 6.29 -10.05 -4.36
C ASP A 218 6.45 -8.94 -3.31
N VAL A 219 6.09 -9.28 -2.06
CA VAL A 219 6.16 -8.38 -0.90
C VAL A 219 7.59 -8.10 -0.45
N THR A 220 8.57 -8.85 -0.96
CA THR A 220 10.00 -8.65 -0.66
C THR A 220 10.58 -7.51 -1.51
N ASP A 221 9.94 -7.15 -2.62
CA ASP A 221 10.37 -6.03 -3.45
C ASP A 221 9.61 -4.74 -3.10
N ALA A 222 10.30 -3.79 -2.47
CA ALA A 222 9.76 -2.46 -2.21
C ALA A 222 9.31 -1.72 -3.49
N THR A 223 9.93 -2.01 -4.65
CA THR A 223 9.61 -1.30 -5.90
C THR A 223 8.21 -1.64 -6.41
N SER A 224 7.77 -2.90 -6.28
CA SER A 224 6.44 -3.36 -6.68
C SER A 224 5.34 -2.64 -5.88
N THR A 225 5.53 -2.57 -4.57
CA THR A 225 4.63 -1.89 -3.63
C THR A 225 4.59 -0.40 -3.91
N ASN A 226 5.75 0.23 -4.09
CA ASN A 226 5.84 1.65 -4.36
C ASN A 226 5.13 2.02 -5.67
N PHE A 227 5.33 1.22 -6.71
CA PHE A 227 4.64 1.37 -7.99
C PHE A 227 3.12 1.23 -7.83
N LEU A 228 2.65 0.20 -7.13
CA LEU A 228 1.23 0.01 -6.86
C LEU A 228 0.60 1.17 -6.08
N ALA A 229 1.30 1.70 -5.07
CA ALA A 229 0.83 2.82 -4.27
C ALA A 229 0.67 4.08 -5.12
N GLU A 230 1.64 4.38 -5.99
CA GLU A 230 1.58 5.51 -6.93
C GLU A 230 0.47 5.33 -7.97
N MET A 231 0.31 4.13 -8.51
CA MET A 231 -0.78 3.80 -9.45
C MET A 231 -2.15 3.97 -8.78
N ALA A 232 -2.34 3.38 -7.59
CA ALA A 232 -3.55 3.53 -6.80
C ALA A 232 -3.84 4.99 -6.47
N TRP A 233 -2.80 5.78 -6.17
CA TRP A 233 -2.95 7.21 -5.87
C TRP A 233 -3.37 8.02 -7.08
N SER A 234 -2.84 7.69 -8.25
CA SER A 234 -3.20 8.32 -9.52
C SER A 234 -4.62 7.93 -9.94
N LEU A 235 -5.00 6.66 -9.77
CA LEU A 235 -6.39 6.21 -9.99
C LEU A 235 -7.35 6.83 -8.96
N SER A 236 -6.93 7.06 -7.72
CA SER A 236 -7.77 7.67 -6.70
C SER A 236 -8.10 9.14 -6.97
N SER A 237 -7.29 9.85 -7.76
CA SER A 237 -7.63 11.20 -8.25
C SER A 237 -8.66 11.18 -9.37
N LEU A 238 -8.74 10.09 -10.12
CA LEU A 238 -9.88 9.88 -11.00
C LEU A 238 -11.07 9.62 -10.08
N GLY A 239 -11.92 10.64 -9.94
CA GLY A 239 -13.29 10.36 -9.62
C GLY A 239 -13.84 9.61 -10.81
N LEU A 240 -13.58 8.29 -10.89
CA LEU A 240 -14.34 7.37 -11.73
C LEU A 240 -15.78 7.66 -11.35
N SER A 241 -16.39 8.52 -12.14
CA SER A 241 -17.66 9.10 -11.84
C SER A 241 -18.58 7.90 -11.73
N GLN A 242 -19.14 7.65 -10.55
CA GLN A 242 -20.17 6.61 -10.43
C GLN A 242 -21.30 6.87 -11.44
N ASP A 243 -21.44 8.13 -11.87
CA ASP A 243 -22.43 8.60 -12.82
C ASP A 243 -21.98 8.50 -14.29
N GLY A 244 -20.74 8.06 -14.57
CA GLY A 244 -20.24 7.83 -15.93
C GLY A 244 -20.14 9.08 -16.81
N VAL A 245 -19.92 10.26 -16.20
CA VAL A 245 -20.06 11.56 -16.88
C VAL A 245 -19.06 11.76 -18.02
N ASP A 246 -17.85 11.18 -17.95
CA ASP A 246 -16.87 11.26 -19.03
C ASP A 246 -16.08 9.94 -19.21
N PRO A 247 -16.65 8.96 -19.91
CA PRO A 247 -15.98 7.68 -20.14
C PRO A 247 -14.71 7.82 -21.00
N VAL A 248 -14.58 8.90 -21.78
CA VAL A 248 -13.41 9.13 -22.63
C VAL A 248 -12.23 9.57 -21.76
N ALA A 249 -12.40 10.57 -20.90
CA ALA A 249 -11.36 11.01 -19.98
C ALA A 249 -10.90 9.88 -19.05
N ASP A 250 -11.84 9.11 -18.50
CA ASP A 250 -11.52 7.95 -17.66
C ASP A 250 -10.70 6.90 -18.44
N SER A 251 -11.06 6.64 -19.69
CA SER A 251 -10.32 5.70 -20.55
C SER A 251 -8.92 6.19 -20.93
N GLU A 252 -8.72 7.49 -21.16
CA GLU A 252 -7.41 8.07 -21.45
C GLU A 252 -6.47 7.94 -20.26
N VAL A 253 -6.96 8.20 -19.04
CA VAL A 253 -6.11 8.03 -17.85
C VAL A 253 -5.84 6.55 -17.57
N MET A 254 -6.82 5.67 -17.75
CA MET A 254 -6.58 4.23 -17.68
C MET A 254 -5.52 3.78 -18.68
N LEU A 255 -5.59 4.24 -19.93
CA LEU A 255 -4.59 3.93 -20.96
C LEU A 255 -3.21 4.46 -20.58
N LYS A 256 -3.12 5.71 -20.11
CA LYS A 256 -1.87 6.30 -19.63
C LYS A 256 -1.26 5.43 -18.51
N ILE A 257 -2.07 5.06 -17.52
CA ILE A 257 -1.64 4.22 -16.40
C ILE A 257 -1.16 2.86 -16.90
N ILE A 258 -1.90 2.22 -17.82
CA ILE A 258 -1.49 0.94 -18.43
C ILE A 258 -0.18 1.06 -19.21
N THR A 259 0.05 2.19 -19.88
CA THR A 259 1.31 2.42 -20.62
C THR A 259 2.50 2.67 -19.69
N GLU A 260 2.35 3.51 -18.66
CA GLU A 260 3.39 3.75 -17.65
C GLU A 260 3.71 2.47 -16.88
N PHE A 261 2.66 1.72 -16.53
CA PHE A 261 2.73 0.38 -15.97
C PHE A 261 3.55 -0.59 -16.82
N TRP A 262 3.23 -0.66 -18.12
CA TRP A 262 3.94 -1.56 -19.02
C TRP A 262 5.42 -1.17 -19.15
N GLY A 263 5.70 0.13 -19.17
CA GLY A 263 7.08 0.65 -19.13
C GLY A 263 7.85 0.20 -17.90
N ALA A 264 7.29 0.39 -16.70
CA ALA A 264 7.91 0.01 -15.43
C ALA A 264 8.16 -1.51 -15.33
N PHE A 265 7.18 -2.32 -15.73
CA PHE A 265 7.30 -3.79 -15.74
C PHE A 265 8.41 -4.27 -16.70
N GLN A 266 8.52 -3.66 -17.88
CA GLN A 266 9.58 -4.00 -18.85
C GLN A 266 10.97 -3.59 -18.38
N LEU A 267 11.10 -2.49 -17.63
CA LEU A 267 12.37 -2.08 -17.03
C LEU A 267 12.86 -3.12 -16.02
N ARG A 268 12.02 -3.56 -15.08
CA ARG A 268 12.41 -4.61 -14.11
C ARG A 268 12.84 -5.91 -14.78
N ARG A 269 12.11 -6.38 -15.80
CA ARG A 269 12.51 -7.59 -16.55
C ARG A 269 13.88 -7.48 -17.21
N ARG A 270 14.32 -6.27 -17.58
CA ARG A 270 15.63 -6.04 -18.18
C ARG A 270 16.73 -6.06 -17.10
N ASP A 271 16.44 -5.54 -15.91
CA ASP A 271 17.38 -5.57 -14.78
C ASP A 271 17.63 -7.01 -14.29
N GLU A 272 16.60 -7.86 -14.25
CA GLU A 272 16.76 -9.29 -13.91
C GLU A 272 17.63 -10.04 -14.95
N GLY A 273 17.45 -9.75 -16.24
CA GLY A 273 18.24 -10.38 -17.31
C GLY A 273 19.73 -10.02 -17.26
N THR A 274 20.06 -8.79 -16.90
CA THR A 274 21.48 -8.37 -16.76
C THR A 274 22.12 -8.95 -15.51
N ALA A 275 21.36 -9.16 -14.43
CA ALA A 275 21.84 -9.82 -13.21
C ALA A 275 22.16 -11.31 -13.43
N GLU A 276 21.29 -12.05 -14.14
CA GLU A 276 21.56 -13.45 -14.49
C GLU A 276 22.75 -13.59 -15.45
N GLU A 277 22.89 -12.68 -16.42
CA GLU A 277 24.04 -12.65 -17.33
C GLU A 277 25.35 -12.39 -16.54
N CYS A 278 25.33 -11.49 -15.56
CA CYS A 278 26.47 -11.26 -14.65
C CYS A 278 26.80 -12.45 -13.74
N ILE A 279 25.81 -13.22 -13.29
CA ILE A 279 26.03 -14.43 -12.47
C ILE A 279 26.58 -15.58 -13.34
N SER A 280 26.14 -15.67 -14.60
CA SER A 280 26.64 -16.68 -15.55
C SER A 280 28.10 -16.47 -15.95
N LEU A 281 28.56 -15.22 -15.98
CA LEU A 281 29.95 -14.85 -16.26
C LEU A 281 30.90 -15.01 -15.06
N ARG A 282 30.37 -15.33 -13.87
CA ARG A 282 31.15 -15.48 -12.61
C ARG A 282 31.35 -16.94 -12.17
N LYS A 283 30.89 -17.90 -12.97
CA LYS A 283 31.16 -19.34 -12.81
C LYS A 283 32.13 -19.81 -13.89
#